data_AF-A0A349CXS6-F1
#
_entry.id   AF-A0A349CXS6-F1
#
_cell.length_a   1.000
_cell.length_b   1.000
_cell.length_c   1.000
_cell.angle_alpha   90.00
_cell.angle_beta   90.00
_cell.angle_gamma   90.00
#
_symmetry.space_group_name_H-M   'P 1'
#
loop_
_entity.id
_entity.type
_entity.pdbx_description
1 polymer ?
#
loop_
_entity_poly.entity_id
_entity_poly.type
_entity_poly.pdbx_seq_one_letter_code
_entity_poly.pdbx_strand_id
1 'polypeptide(L)'
;MIDRAEASEVVYRVSVAAFAYYAEKPETEAGYTVDEDVDWSIEPMRELDRERREELRARVRDAIVDAATIDRQEFIRYVKGLATDG
;
A
#
# COMPACT_ATOMS: atom_id res chain seq x y z
N MET A 1 4.06 -17.92 3.07
CA MET A 1 2.89 -17.75 3.96
C MET A 1 2.99 -16.34 4.46
N ILE A 2 1.94 -15.53 4.28
CA ILE A 2 1.96 -14.13 4.70
C ILE A 2 1.46 -14.06 6.12
N ASP A 3 2.26 -13.45 7.00
CA ASP A 3 1.92 -13.32 8.40
C ASP A 3 1.16 -12.00 8.70
N ARG A 4 0.56 -11.92 9.89
CA ARG A 4 -0.21 -10.74 10.31
C ARG A 4 0.67 -9.50 10.57
N ALA A 5 1.96 -9.70 10.85
CA ALA A 5 2.91 -8.62 11.06
C ALA A 5 3.25 -7.95 9.72
N GLU A 6 3.46 -8.71 8.65
CA GLU A 6 3.66 -8.22 7.28
C GLU A 6 2.46 -7.38 6.84
N ALA A 7 1.23 -7.83 7.08
CA ALA A 7 0.03 -7.03 6.79
C ALA A 7 -0.05 -5.72 7.58
N SER A 8 0.37 -5.75 8.84
CA SER A 8 0.40 -4.54 9.68
C SER A 8 1.48 -3.57 9.22
N GLU A 9 2.62 -4.10 8.75
CA GLU A 9 3.70 -3.32 8.17
C GLU A 9 3.28 -2.64 6.86
N VAL A 10 2.56 -3.33 5.97
CA VAL A 10 1.99 -2.70 4.76
C VAL A 10 1.11 -1.51 5.14
N VAL A 11 0.17 -1.69 6.08
CA VAL A 11 -0.70 -0.58 6.54
C VAL A 11 0.11 0.60 7.08
N TYR A 12 1.18 0.32 7.83
CA TYR A 12 2.07 1.34 8.35
C TYR A 12 2.81 2.10 7.22
N ARG A 13 3.46 1.38 6.29
CA ARG A 13 4.20 1.98 5.17
C ARG A 13 3.29 2.83 4.28
N VAL A 14 2.08 2.36 3.98
CA VAL A 14 1.06 3.12 3.23
C VAL A 14 0.67 4.40 3.96
N SER A 15 0.50 4.34 5.29
CA SER A 15 0.17 5.53 6.09
C SER A 15 1.28 6.58 6.04
N VAL A 16 2.54 6.16 6.04
CA VAL A 16 3.71 7.05 5.91
C VAL A 16 3.76 7.68 4.51
N ALA A 17 3.61 6.87 3.46
CA ALA A 17 3.60 7.35 2.08
C ALA A 17 2.45 8.33 1.82
N ALA A 18 1.23 7.99 2.24
CA ALA A 18 0.06 8.84 2.11
C ALA A 18 0.19 10.16 2.89
N PHE A 19 0.82 10.14 4.07
CA PHE A 19 1.10 11.36 4.83
C PHE A 19 2.16 12.25 4.18
N ALA A 20 3.17 11.64 3.53
CA ALA A 20 4.21 12.36 2.81
C ALA A 20 3.75 12.90 1.44
N TYR A 21 2.69 12.32 0.88
CA TYR A 21 2.07 12.76 -0.36
C TYR A 21 1.17 13.99 -0.13
N TYR A 22 1.21 14.93 -1.07
CA TYR A 22 0.32 16.09 -1.11
C TYR A 22 -0.13 16.30 -2.56
N ALA A 23 -1.36 16.76 -2.78
CA ALA A 23 -1.99 16.78 -4.12
C ALA A 23 -1.25 17.63 -5.17
N GLU A 24 -0.44 18.59 -4.74
CA GLU A 24 0.38 19.43 -5.61
C GLU A 24 1.75 18.80 -5.93
N LYS A 25 2.08 17.67 -5.29
CA LYS A 25 3.32 16.93 -5.52
C LYS A 25 3.23 16.23 -6.87
N PRO A 26 4.22 16.41 -7.77
CA PRO A 26 4.29 15.63 -8.99
C PRO A 26 4.39 14.13 -8.69
N GLU A 27 3.66 13.29 -9.45
CA GLU A 27 3.82 11.83 -9.38
C GLU A 27 5.21 11.35 -9.81
N THR A 28 6.00 12.22 -10.46
CA THR A 28 7.38 12.01 -10.88
C THR A 28 8.20 13.26 -10.63
N GLU A 29 9.26 13.15 -9.82
CA GLU A 29 10.29 14.17 -9.61
C GLU A 29 11.69 13.52 -9.60
N ALA A 30 12.75 14.31 -9.67
CA ALA A 30 14.11 13.75 -9.69
C ALA A 30 14.42 13.00 -8.36
N GLY A 31 14.46 11.68 -8.43
CA GLY A 31 14.70 10.81 -7.27
C GLY A 31 13.46 10.39 -6.49
N TYR A 32 12.25 10.60 -7.04
CA TYR A 32 11.01 10.11 -6.45
C TYR A 32 9.92 9.85 -7.48
N THR A 33 9.23 8.74 -7.32
CA THR A 33 7.95 8.44 -7.94
C THR A 33 6.98 7.88 -6.93
N VAL A 34 5.69 8.12 -7.12
CA VAL A 34 4.64 7.45 -6.32
C VAL A 34 4.73 5.93 -6.46
N ASP A 35 5.17 5.43 -7.62
CA ASP A 35 5.36 3.99 -7.83
C ASP A 35 6.43 3.38 -6.92
N GLU A 36 7.48 4.12 -6.56
CA GLU A 36 8.47 3.66 -5.57
C GLU A 36 7.88 3.55 -4.17
N ASP A 37 7.04 4.51 -3.75
CA ASP A 37 6.32 4.44 -2.47
C ASP A 37 5.34 3.26 -2.44
N VAL A 38 4.65 3.02 -3.55
CA VAL A 38 3.74 1.89 -3.72
C VAL A 38 4.51 0.58 -3.63
N ASP A 39 5.61 0.43 -4.36
CA ASP A 39 6.46 -0.75 -4.36
C ASP A 39 7.06 -1.03 -2.98
N TRP A 40 7.57 0.02 -2.33
CA TRP A 40 8.08 -0.06 -0.96
C TRP A 40 7.00 -0.49 0.03
N SER A 41 5.78 0.01 -0.12
CA SER A 41 4.67 -0.29 0.78
C SER A 41 4.21 -1.74 0.71
N ILE A 42 4.23 -2.36 -0.47
CA ILE A 42 3.75 -3.74 -0.67
C ILE A 42 4.84 -4.81 -0.54
N GLU A 43 6.11 -4.41 -0.43
CA GLU A 43 7.26 -5.32 -0.36
C GLU A 43 7.14 -6.42 0.72
N PRO A 44 6.58 -6.18 1.94
CA PRO A 44 6.39 -7.23 2.94
C PRO A 44 5.48 -8.37 2.45
N MET A 45 4.58 -8.09 1.49
CA MET A 45 3.66 -9.07 0.91
C MET A 45 4.14 -9.59 -0.45
N ARG A 46 5.46 -9.67 -0.67
CA ARG A 46 6.05 -10.11 -1.95
C ARG A 46 5.66 -11.53 -2.38
N GLU A 47 5.29 -12.38 -1.43
CA GLU A 47 4.90 -13.78 -1.64
C GLU A 47 3.44 -13.94 -2.10
N LEU A 48 2.69 -12.85 -2.25
CA LEU A 48 1.38 -12.88 -2.91
C LEU A 48 1.53 -13.38 -4.35
N ASP A 49 0.51 -14.12 -4.82
CA ASP A 49 0.38 -14.39 -6.23
C ASP A 49 0.24 -13.09 -7.03
N ARG A 50 0.58 -13.15 -8.32
CA ARG A 50 0.66 -11.95 -9.18
C ARG A 50 -0.63 -11.15 -9.20
N GLU A 51 -1.78 -11.83 -9.28
CA GLU A 51 -3.09 -11.19 -9.37
C GLU A 51 -3.41 -10.40 -8.09
N ARG A 52 -3.25 -11.03 -6.92
CA ARG A 52 -3.45 -10.34 -5.64
C ARG A 52 -2.45 -9.22 -5.41
N ARG A 53 -1.21 -9.39 -5.87
CA ARG A 53 -0.18 -8.36 -5.75
C ARG A 53 -0.48 -7.15 -6.62
N GLU A 54 -0.97 -7.36 -7.84
CA GLU A 54 -1.42 -6.28 -8.73
C GLU A 54 -2.65 -5.55 -8.16
N GLU A 55 -3.61 -6.27 -7.60
CA GLU A 55 -4.78 -5.67 -6.92
C GLU A 55 -4.36 -4.84 -5.70
N LEU A 56 -3.46 -5.38 -4.87
CA LEU A 56 -2.91 -4.66 -3.72
C LEU A 56 -2.16 -3.40 -4.16
N ARG A 57 -1.35 -3.48 -5.22
CA ARG A 57 -0.62 -2.34 -5.79
C ARG A 57 -1.58 -1.21 -6.17
N ALA A 58 -2.66 -1.53 -6.88
CA ALA A 58 -3.66 -0.55 -7.30
C ALA A 58 -4.32 0.15 -6.09
N ARG A 59 -4.78 -0.64 -5.11
CA ARG A 59 -5.42 -0.08 -3.91
C ARG A 59 -4.47 0.75 -3.05
N VAL A 60 -3.20 0.36 -2.98
CA VAL A 60 -2.16 1.14 -2.28
C VAL A 60 -1.90 2.46 -2.99
N ARG A 61 -1.85 2.46 -4.33
CA ARG A 61 -1.73 3.70 -5.09
C ARG A 61 -2.87 4.65 -4.74
N ASP A 62 -4.11 4.18 -4.81
CA ASP A 62 -5.30 5.00 -4.49
C ASP A 62 -5.27 5.50 -3.05
N ALA A 63 -4.84 4.67 -2.10
CA ALA A 63 -4.69 5.05 -0.69
C ALA A 63 -3.61 6.13 -0.45
N ILE A 64 -2.61 6.23 -1.32
CA ILE A 64 -1.56 7.26 -1.24
C ILE A 64 -2.01 8.55 -1.94
N VAL A 65 -2.46 8.46 -3.19
CA VAL A 65 -2.73 9.65 -4.02
C VAL A 65 -4.09 10.28 -3.76
N ASP A 66 -5.07 9.49 -3.30
CA ASP A 66 -6.45 9.92 -3.12
C ASP A 66 -6.99 9.57 -1.72
N ALA A 67 -6.12 9.65 -0.71
CA ALA A 67 -6.39 9.26 0.68
C ALA A 67 -7.66 9.88 1.28
N ALA A 68 -8.11 11.04 0.78
CA ALA A 68 -9.32 11.73 1.23
C ALA A 68 -10.63 11.00 0.87
N THR A 69 -10.61 10.14 -0.16
CA THR A 69 -11.80 9.46 -0.68
C THR A 69 -11.88 7.98 -0.28
N ILE A 70 -10.80 7.43 0.25
CA ILE A 70 -10.67 6.01 0.61
C ILE A 70 -11.33 5.70 1.96
N ASP A 71 -12.11 4.61 2.03
CA ASP A 71 -12.51 4.02 3.31
C ASP A 71 -11.31 3.32 3.96
N ARG A 72 -10.66 4.00 4.91
CA ARG A 72 -9.51 3.47 5.65
C ARG A 72 -9.80 2.14 6.36
N GLN A 73 -11.02 1.92 6.85
CA GLN A 73 -11.37 0.69 7.56
C GLN A 73 -11.56 -0.46 6.59
N GLU A 74 -12.10 -0.21 5.42
CA GLU A 74 -12.15 -1.18 4.33
C GLU A 74 -10.74 -1.56 3.86
N PHE A 75 -9.89 -0.57 3.59
CA PHE A 75 -8.51 -0.80 3.18
C PHE A 75 -7.75 -1.67 4.18
N ILE A 76 -7.79 -1.32 5.48
CA ILE A 76 -7.12 -2.10 6.53
C ILE A 76 -7.67 -3.53 6.61
N ARG A 77 -8.98 -3.72 6.48
CA ARG A 77 -9.60 -5.05 6.48
C ARG A 77 -9.15 -5.87 5.28
N TYR A 78 -9.09 -5.27 4.10
CA TYR A 78 -8.60 -5.92 2.90
C TYR A 78 -7.15 -6.40 3.07
N VAL A 79 -6.23 -5.50 3.46
CA VAL A 79 -4.81 -5.85 3.63
C VAL A 79 -4.64 -6.97 4.67
N LYS A 80 -5.35 -6.88 5.80
CA LYS A 80 -5.32 -7.94 6.83
C LYS A 80 -5.91 -9.26 6.34
N GLY A 81 -6.89 -9.22 5.44
CA GLY A 81 -7.51 -10.42 4.85
C GLY A 81 -6.61 -11.14 3.84
N LEU A 82 -5.54 -10.51 3.35
CA LEU A 82 -4.53 -11.13 2.51
C LEU A 82 -3.53 -11.99 3.31
N ALA A 83 -3.40 -11.73 4.61
CA ALA A 83 -2.59 -12.57 5.50
C ALA A 83 -3.32 -13.87 5.84
N THR A 84 -2.54 -14.94 5.93
CA THR A 84 -3.01 -16.23 6.44
C THR A 84 -2.68 -16.33 7.93
N ASP A 85 -3.58 -16.93 8.71
CA ASP A 85 -3.25 -17.31 10.09
C ASP A 85 -2.15 -18.39 10.02
N GLY A 86 -0.97 -18.05 10.54
CA GLY A 86 0.17 -18.96 10.67
C GLY A 86 0.00 -19.94 11.83
#